data_AF-A0A813R1G4-F1
#
_entry.id   AF-A0A813R1G4-F1
#
_cell.length_a   1.000
_cell.length_b   1.000
_cell.length_c   1.000
_cell.angle_alpha   90.00
_cell.angle_beta   90.00
_cell.angle_gamma   90.00
#
_symmetry.space_group_name_H-M   'P 1'
#
loop_
_entity.id
_entity.type
_entity.pdbx_description
1 polymer ?
#
loop_
_entity_poly.entity_id
_entity_poly.type
_entity_poly.pdbx_seq_one_letter_code
_entity_poly.pdbx_strand_id
1 'polypeptide(L)'
;MTLQLLSISSLYLVTWIPSIVSGLMQQVNATTSLYDIQENYISDLTYLICLLLPWMCIGLVPDFKKWMLKQFHRIKRPHNTIGAIS
;
A
#
# COMPACT_ATOMS: atom_id res chain seq x y z
N MET A 1 15.19 -0.26 11.19
CA MET A 1 15.48 -0.76 9.83
C MET A 1 15.02 -2.20 9.65
N THR A 2 15.54 -3.19 10.39
CA THR A 2 15.14 -4.62 10.25
C THR A 2 13.66 -4.88 10.55
N LEU A 3 13.12 -4.31 11.64
CA LEU A 3 11.71 -4.45 12.01
C LEU A 3 10.76 -3.88 10.94
N GLN A 4 11.17 -2.82 10.25
CA GLN A 4 10.36 -2.18 9.20
C GLN A 4 10.30 -3.06 7.95
N LEU A 5 11.45 -3.58 7.51
CA LEU A 5 11.51 -4.54 6.42
C LEU A 5 10.70 -5.80 6.75
N LEU A 6 10.87 -6.34 7.97
CA LEU A 6 10.14 -7.52 8.42
C LEU A 6 8.62 -7.29 8.36
N SER A 7 8.17 -6.12 8.80
CA SER A 7 6.74 -5.77 8.81
C SER A 7 6.18 -5.68 7.38
N ILE A 8 6.89 -5.02 6.47
CA ILE A 8 6.53 -4.94 5.04
C ILE A 8 6.54 -6.32 4.38
N SER A 9 7.55 -7.14 4.65
CA SER A 9 7.64 -8.51 4.12
C SER A 9 6.51 -9.40 4.65
N SER A 10 6.16 -9.30 5.93
CA SER A 10 5.03 -10.07 6.48
C SER A 10 3.70 -9.64 5.88
N LEU A 11 3.50 -8.33 5.66
CA LEU A 11 2.31 -7.79 5.03
C LEU A 11 2.18 -8.36 3.62
N TYR A 12 3.27 -8.33 2.85
CA TYR A 12 3.34 -8.86 1.50
C TYR A 12 2.95 -10.34 1.46
N LEU A 13 3.55 -11.15 2.33
CA LEU A 13 3.24 -12.58 2.44
C LEU A 13 1.75 -12.81 2.74
N VAL A 14 1.18 -12.13 3.73
CA VAL A 14 -0.23 -12.32 4.11
C VAL A 14 -1.19 -11.95 2.98
N THR A 15 -0.93 -10.86 2.25
CA THR A 15 -1.76 -10.47 1.10
C THR A 15 -1.59 -11.36 -0.12
N TRP A 16 -0.40 -11.95 -0.33
CA TRP A 16 -0.11 -12.77 -1.51
C TRP A 16 -0.44 -14.25 -1.34
N ILE A 17 -0.41 -14.78 -0.10
CA ILE A 17 -0.73 -16.19 0.18
C ILE A 17 -2.09 -16.60 -0.42
N PRO A 18 -3.19 -15.84 -0.26
CA PRO A 18 -4.48 -16.18 -0.87
C PRO A 18 -4.38 -16.32 -2.40
N SER A 19 -3.63 -15.45 -3.07
CA SER A 19 -3.45 -15.48 -4.53
C SER A 19 -2.61 -16.68 -5.00
N ILE A 20 -1.57 -17.04 -4.24
CA ILE A 20 -0.75 -18.21 -4.57
C ILE A 20 -1.55 -19.49 -4.35
N VAL A 21 -2.27 -19.59 -3.23
CA VAL A 21 -3.08 -20.76 -2.90
C VAL A 21 -4.22 -20.95 -3.90
N SER A 22 -4.91 -19.87 -4.30
CA SER A 22 -5.97 -19.96 -5.29
C SER A 22 -5.45 -20.37 -6.67
N GLY A 23 -4.31 -19.80 -7.10
CA GLY A 23 -3.69 -20.16 -8.37
C GLY A 23 -3.24 -21.62 -8.42
N LEU A 24 -2.71 -22.15 -7.30
CA LEU A 24 -2.37 -23.58 -7.19
C LEU A 24 -3.61 -24.46 -7.20
N MET A 25 -4.66 -24.09 -6.44
CA MET A 25 -5.93 -24.83 -6.42
C MET A 25 -6.60 -24.85 -7.79
N GLN A 26 -6.48 -23.78 -8.57
CA GLN A 26 -7.02 -23.70 -9.92
C GLN A 26 -6.27 -24.60 -10.92
N GLN A 27 -4.95 -24.81 -10.74
CA GLN A 27 -4.19 -25.77 -11.55
C GLN A 27 -4.55 -27.22 -11.22
N VAL A 28 -4.85 -27.50 -9.96
CA VAL A 28 -5.22 -28.86 -9.51
C VAL A 28 -6.68 -29.18 -9.85
N ASN A 29 -7.58 -28.20 -9.70
CA ASN A 29 -9.00 -28.34 -9.96
C ASN A 29 -9.41 -27.39 -11.09
N ALA A 30 -9.66 -27.94 -12.28
CA ALA A 30 -10.11 -27.21 -13.47
C ALA A 30 -11.58 -26.70 -13.36
N THR A 31 -11.96 -26.21 -12.19
CA THR A 31 -13.31 -25.70 -11.90
C THR A 31 -13.34 -24.20 -12.07
N THR A 32 -14.16 -23.73 -13.02
CA THR A 32 -14.40 -22.32 -13.34
C THR A 32 -14.86 -21.48 -12.13
N SER A 33 -15.54 -22.08 -11.15
CA SER A 33 -15.99 -21.37 -9.95
C SER A 33 -14.85 -20.80 -9.08
N LEU A 34 -13.65 -21.40 -9.10
CA LEU A 34 -12.51 -20.87 -8.35
C LEU A 34 -11.90 -19.63 -9.02
N TYR A 35 -12.08 -19.52 -10.35
CA TYR A 35 -11.63 -18.35 -11.11
C TYR A 35 -12.42 -17.10 -10.74
N ASP A 36 -13.75 -17.21 -10.68
CA ASP A 36 -14.62 -16.07 -10.32
C ASP A 36 -14.34 -15.57 -8.89
N ILE A 37 -14.02 -16.47 -7.96
CA ILE A 37 -13.66 -16.11 -6.58
C ILE A 37 -12.28 -15.44 -6.54
N GLN A 38 -11.32 -15.96 -7.30
CA GLN A 38 -9.99 -15.37 -7.38
C GLN A 38 -10.04 -13.96 -7.98
N GLU A 39 -10.76 -13.79 -9.09
CA GLU A 39 -10.84 -12.52 -9.79
C GLU A 39 -11.56 -11.46 -8.95
N ASN A 40 -12.69 -11.80 -8.31
CA ASN A 40 -13.50 -10.83 -7.56
C ASN A 40 -13.01 -10.54 -6.13
N TYR A 41 -12.42 -11.50 -5.43
CA TYR A 41 -12.12 -11.33 -3.99
C TYR A 41 -10.62 -11.31 -3.68
N ILE A 42 -9.83 -12.14 -4.39
CA ILE A 42 -8.40 -12.30 -4.08
C ILE A 42 -7.57 -11.21 -4.76
N SER A 43 -7.97 -10.77 -5.95
CA SER A 43 -7.38 -9.59 -6.60
C SER A 43 -7.51 -8.34 -5.72
N ASP A 44 -8.69 -8.11 -5.12
CA ASP A 44 -8.96 -6.98 -4.23
C ASP A 44 -8.06 -6.96 -2.99
N LEU A 45 -7.80 -8.13 -2.42
CA LEU A 45 -6.84 -8.33 -1.32
C LEU A 45 -5.41 -7.93 -1.73
N THR A 46 -5.04 -8.16 -2.99
CA THR A 46 -3.75 -7.76 -3.53
C THR A 46 -3.69 -6.24 -3.70
N TYR A 47 -4.77 -5.60 -4.16
CA TYR A 47 -4.82 -4.14 -4.30
C TYR A 47 -4.82 -3.41 -2.96
N LEU A 48 -5.36 -4.01 -1.89
CA LEU A 48 -5.27 -3.47 -0.54
C LEU A 48 -3.82 -3.24 -0.08
N ILE A 49 -2.85 -4.00 -0.60
CA ILE A 49 -1.43 -3.79 -0.26
C ILE A 49 -0.95 -2.40 -0.70
N CYS A 50 -1.42 -1.91 -1.85
CA CYS A 50 -1.05 -0.60 -2.38
C CYS A 50 -1.54 0.54 -1.49
N LEU A 51 -2.63 0.31 -0.75
CA LEU A 51 -3.21 1.28 0.19
C LEU A 51 -2.57 1.17 1.58
N LEU A 52 -2.21 -0.05 2.00
CA LEU A 52 -1.56 -0.33 3.28
C LEU A 52 -0.06 0.04 3.29
N LEU A 53 0.65 -0.03 2.15
CA LEU A 53 2.07 0.34 2.08
C LEU A 53 2.33 1.80 2.50
N PRO A 54 1.64 2.81 1.92
CA PRO A 54 1.78 4.19 2.34
C PRO A 54 1.44 4.38 3.82
N TRP A 55 0.38 3.73 4.29
CA TRP A 55 -0.05 3.80 5.69
C TRP A 55 1.03 3.26 6.65
N MET A 56 1.61 2.12 6.31
CA MET A 56 2.72 1.51 7.03
C MET A 56 3.95 2.42 7.02
N CYS A 57 4.30 3.01 5.88
CA CYS A 57 5.42 3.96 5.78
C CYS A 57 5.22 5.19 6.69
N ILE A 58 3.97 5.68 6.82
CA ILE A 58 3.63 6.80 7.71
C ILE A 58 3.77 6.43 9.19
N GLY A 59 3.32 5.23 9.56
CA GLY A 59 3.36 4.75 10.94
C GLY A 59 4.75 4.31 11.40
N LEU A 60 5.49 3.62 10.54
CA LEU A 60 6.78 3.01 10.88
C LEU A 60 7.99 3.92 10.64
N VAL A 61 7.91 4.90 9.74
CA VAL A 61 9.05 5.76 9.41
C VAL A 61 8.78 7.20 9.92
N PRO A 62 9.18 7.52 11.17
CA PRO A 62 8.90 8.83 11.76
C PRO A 62 9.53 9.99 10.98
N ASP A 63 10.67 9.76 10.32
CA ASP A 63 11.31 10.77 9.47
C ASP A 63 10.53 11.05 8.18
N PHE A 64 9.92 10.00 7.59
CA PHE A 64 9.03 10.17 6.45
C PHE A 64 7.78 10.95 6.84
N LYS A 65 7.18 10.65 8.00
CA LYS A 65 6.05 11.41 8.55
C LYS A 65 6.39 12.89 8.75
N LYS A 66 7.56 13.20 9.33
CA LYS A 66 8.04 14.59 9.49
C LYS A 66 8.23 15.29 8.15
N TRP A 67 8.85 14.60 7.18
CA TRP A 67 9.05 15.14 5.83
C TRP A 67 7.72 15.44 5.14
N MET A 68 6.75 14.52 5.22
CA MET A 68 5.45 14.68 4.58
C MET A 68 4.63 15.82 5.19
N LEU A 69 4.61 15.94 6.53
CA LEU A 69 3.97 17.07 7.21
C LEU A 69 4.61 18.40 6.81
N LYS A 70 5.92 18.43 6.63
CA LYS A 70 6.64 19.61 6.13
C LYS A 70 6.23 19.97 4.70
N GLN A 71 6.04 18.98 3.81
CA GLN A 71 5.53 19.23 2.46
C GLN A 71 4.08 19.70 2.47
N PHE A 72 3.24 19.11 3.33
CA PHE A 72 1.85 19.51 3.48
C PHE A 72 1.72 20.98 3.95
N HIS A 73 2.55 21.39 4.92
CA HIS A 73 2.65 22.80 5.33
C HIS A 73 3.21 23.73 4.25
N ARG A 74 4.10 23.24 3.36
CA ARG A 74 4.58 24.02 2.20
C ARG A 74 3.47 24.26 1.18
N ILE A 75 2.67 23.24 0.88
CA ILE A 75 1.54 23.34 -0.06
C ILE A 75 0.44 24.27 0.50
N LYS A 76 0.25 24.25 1.83
CA LYS A 76 -0.72 25.11 2.52
C LYS A 76 -0.30 26.59 2.65
N ARG A 77 0.93 26.97 2.28
CA ARG A 77 1.28 28.39 2.15
C ARG A 77 0.87 28.83 0.74
N PRO A 78 -0.28 29.52 0.57
CA PRO A 78 -0.53 30.20 -0.69
C PRO A 78 0.63 31.17 -0.95
N HIS A 79 0.94 31.29 -2.23
CA HIS A 79 1.96 32.14 -2.85
C HIS A 79 1.70 33.63 -2.55
N ASN A 80 1.77 34.07 -1.30
CA ASN A 80 1.64 35.48 -0.89
C ASN A 80 2.99 36.21 -0.96
N THR A 81 3.67 36.06 -2.10
CA THR A 81 4.86 36.86 -2.44
C THR A 81 4.70 37.43 -3.85
N ILE A 82 3.61 38.15 -4.06
CA ILE A 82 3.49 39.19 -5.10
C ILE A 82 2.85 40.38 -4.37
N GLY A 83 3.66 41.25 -3.78
CA GLY A 83 3.16 42.39 -2.99
C GLY A 83 4.16 43.04 -2.02
N ALA A 84 5.47 42.86 -2.24
CA ALA A 84 6.50 43.60 -1.52
C ALA A 84 7.38 44.37 -2.51
N ILE A 85 6.75 45.03 -3.47
CA ILE A 85 7.36 46.10 -4.28
C ILE A 85 6.30 47.21 -4.39
N SER A 86 6.25 48.09 -3.40
CA SER A 86 5.80 49.48 -3.52
C SER A 86 6.20 50.24 -2.27
#